data_AF-F4X6I8-F1
#
_entry.id   AF-F4X6I8-F1
#
_cell.length_a   1.000
_cell.length_b   1.000
_cell.length_c   1.000
_cell.angle_alpha   90.00
_cell.angle_beta   90.00
_cell.angle_gamma   90.00
#
_symmetry.space_group_name_H-M   'P 1'
#
loop_
_entity.id
_entity.type
_entity.pdbx_description
1 polymer ?
#
loop_
_entity_poly.entity_id
_entity_poly.type
_entity_poly.pdbx_seq_one_letter_code
_entity_poly.pdbx_strand_id
1 'polypeptide(L)' 'MAQLISVKLSRFDGSPWGFRLQGGKDFGTPLIVQKIVPNSSQFQISTEMT' A
#
# COMPACT_ATOMS: atom_id res chain seq x y z
N MET A 1 -5.31 -11.71 -15.78
CA MET A 1 -4.36 -10.63 -16.14
C MET A 1 -3.99 -9.89 -14.88
N ALA A 2 -2.71 -9.69 -14.60
CA ALA A 2 -2.24 -8.84 -13.52
C ALA A 2 -1.70 -7.54 -14.13
N GLN A 3 -2.10 -6.39 -13.58
CA GLN A 3 -1.64 -5.08 -14.04
C GLN A 3 -0.60 -4.56 -13.05
N LEU A 4 0.55 -4.15 -13.59
CA LEU A 4 1.55 -3.44 -12.80
C LEU A 4 1.14 -1.95 -12.73
N ILE A 5 1.02 -1.42 -11.52
CA ILE A 5 0.63 -0.03 -11.28
C ILE A 5 1.69 0.60 -10.37
N SER A 6 2.16 1.78 -10.74
CA SER A 6 3.00 2.60 -9.85
C SER A 6 2.12 3.47 -8.97
N VAL A 7 2.32 3.39 -7.66
CA VAL A 7 1.54 4.14 -6.67
C VAL A 7 2.50 5.00 -5.86
N LYS A 8 2.32 6.33 -5.92
CA LYS A 8 3.01 7.27 -5.03
C LYS A 8 2.20 7.44 -3.76
N LEU A 9 2.87 7.33 -2.62
CA LEU A 9 2.27 7.46 -1.30
C LEU A 9 2.90 8.67 -0.59
N SER A 10 2.06 9.56 -0.07
CA SER A 10 2.44 10.64 0.84
C SER A 10 1.83 10.39 2.22
N ARG A 11 2.50 10.86 3.28
CA ARG A 11 1.99 10.83 4.66
C ARG A 11 2.52 12.03 5.43
N PHE A 12 1.77 12.48 6.44
CA PHE A 12 2.26 13.46 7.40
C PHE A 12 3.09 12.77 8.48
N ASP A 13 3.92 13.54 9.17
CA ASP A 13 4.96 13.07 10.08
C ASP A 13 4.46 12.08 11.15
N GLY A 14 5.13 10.92 11.21
CA GLY A 14 4.90 9.88 12.22
C GLY A 14 3.68 8.97 11.99
N SER A 15 2.81 9.26 11.02
CA SER A 15 1.60 8.47 10.82
C SER A 15 1.86 7.11 10.13
N PRO A 16 1.09 6.06 10.51
CA PRO A 16 1.12 4.80 9.80
C PRO A 16 0.48 4.96 8.41
N TRP A 17 0.98 4.23 7.41
CA TRP A 17 0.50 4.28 6.03
C TRP A 17 -0.96 3.85 5.81
N GLY A 18 -1.65 3.36 6.85
CA GLY A 18 -3.03 2.94 6.73
C GLY A 18 -3.24 1.61 6.00
N PHE A 19 -2.19 0.81 5.79
CA PHE A 19 -2.32 -0.55 5.26
C PHE A 19 -1.45 -1.56 6.02
N ARG A 20 -1.85 -2.83 5.94
CA ARG A 20 -1.10 -3.98 6.49
C ARG A 20 -0.61 -4.86 5.36
N LEU A 21 0.60 -5.39 5.50
CA LEU A 21 1.20 -6.34 4.57
C LEU A 21 1.17 -7.75 5.18
N GLN A 22 1.04 -8.76 4.32
CA GLN A 22 1.17 -10.17 4.67
C GLN A 22 2.12 -10.86 3.69
N GLY A 23 2.82 -11.87 4.18
CA GLY A 23 3.77 -12.65 3.39
C GLY A 23 5.17 -12.03 3.40
N GLY A 24 6.00 -12.48 2.47
CA GLY A 24 7.41 -12.13 2.42
C GLY A 24 8.29 -13.36 2.29
N LYS A 25 9.57 -13.10 2.03
CA LYS A 25 10.59 -14.14 1.81
C LYS A 25 10.59 -15.19 2.92
N ASP A 26 10.48 -14.75 4.16
CA ASP A 26 10.56 -15.61 5.34
C ASP A 26 9.34 -16.54 5.49
N PHE A 27 8.24 -16.22 4.81
CA PHE A 27 6.98 -16.97 4.85
C PHE A 27 6.74 -17.82 3.59
N GLY A 28 7.64 -17.79 2.61
CA GLY A 28 7.48 -18.52 1.34
C GLY A 28 6.26 -18.09 0.52
N THR A 29 5.72 -16.89 0.78
CA THR A 29 4.50 -16.35 0.15
C THR A 29 4.76 -14.94 -0.37
N PRO A 30 4.09 -14.52 -1.46
CA PRO A 30 4.26 -13.18 -2.01
C PRO A 30 3.81 -12.11 -1.01
N LEU A 31 4.48 -10.95 -1.03
CA LEU A 31 4.11 -9.81 -0.21
C LEU A 31 2.84 -9.18 -0.78
N ILE A 32 1.76 -9.17 0.01
CA ILE A 32 0.44 -8.68 -0.39
C ILE A 32 -0.08 -7.64 0.58
N VAL A 33 -0.84 -6.66 0.08
CA VAL A 33 -1.62 -5.75 0.93
C VAL A 33 -2.85 -6.49 1.43
N GLN A 34 -2.91 -6.73 2.74
CA GLN A 34 -3.95 -7.55 3.36
C GLN A 34 -5.18 -6.73 3.73
N LYS A 35 -4.97 -5.52 4.26
CA LYS A 35 -6.05 -4.66 4.74
C LYS A 35 -5.69 -3.20 4.54
N ILE A 36 -6.65 -2.45 4.03
CA ILE A 36 -6.67 -0.99 4.08
C ILE A 36 -7.44 -0.59 5.35
N VAL A 37 -6.91 0.36 6.10
CA VAL A 37 -7.57 1.00 7.24
C VAL A 37 -8.38 2.16 6.66
N PRO A 38 -9.71 2.05 6.57
CA PRO A 38 -10.53 3.16 6.12
C PRO A 38 -10.37 4.32 7.11
N ASN A 39 -10.56 5.56 6.64
CA ASN A 39 -10.52 6.80 7.44
C ASN A 39 -9.12 7.37 7.74
N SER A 40 -8.04 6.85 7.15
CA SER A 40 -6.78 7.59 7.15
C SER A 40 -6.91 8.77 6.17
N SER A 41 -7.22 9.98 6.67
CA SER A 41 -7.22 11.23 5.89
C SER A 41 -5.85 11.60 5.29
N GLN A 42 -4.90 10.67 5.30
CA GLN A 42 -3.50 10.83 4.88
C GLN A 42 -3.14 9.95 3.69
N PHE A 43 -4.09 9.19 3.13
CA PHE A 43 -3.85 8.29 2.01
C PHE A 43 -4.31 8.94 0.70
N GLN A 44 -3.41 9.69 0.06
CA GLN A 44 -3.63 10.21 -1.29
C GLN A 44 -2.92 9.28 -2.29
N ILE A 45 -3.67 8.42 -2.97
CA ILE A 45 -3.15 7.70 -4.14
C ILE A 45 -3.14 8.69 -5.30
N SER A 46 -1.96 9.05 -5.76
CA SER A 46 -1.77 9.65 -7.08
C SER A 46 -1.43 8.53 -8.05
N THR A 47 -2.40 8.07 -8.83
CA THR A 47 -2.15 7.17 -9.95
C THR A 47 -1.61 7.99 -11.10
N GLU A 48 -0.32 7.84 -11.43
CA GLU A 48 0.22 8.39 -12.67
C GLU A 48 -0.21 7.46 -13.81
N MET A 49 -1.30 7.82 -14.50
CA MET A 49 -1.67 7.20 -15.76
C MET A 49 -0.70 7.69 -16.84
N THR A 50 0.21 6.82 -17.30
CA THR A 50 0.91 6.98 -18.58
C THR A 50 0.10 6.29 -19.67
#